data_AF-A0A7J6DMY2-F1
#
_entry.id   AF-A0A7J6DMY2-F1
#
_cell.length_a   1.000
_cell.length_b   1.000
_cell.length_c   1.000
_cell.angle_alpha   90.00
_cell.angle_beta   90.00
_cell.angle_gamma   90.00
#
_symmetry.space_group_name_H-M   'P 1'
#
loop_
_entity.id
_entity.type
_entity.pdbx_description
1 polymer ?
#
loop_
_entity_poly.entity_id
_entity_poly.type
_entity_poly.pdbx_seq_one_letter_code
_entity_poly.pdbx_strand_id
1 'polypeptide(L)'
;MYVFMDHYTILGLPTGKEGAKVTIEEIRKAYKAKALLLHPDKNSHDPKANAKFQRLKCSYDILKDAYARKLFDEQLQMNFEHDEERRKMESDLARNKKKEEKAKAAVAKAKKEARAAEKEAKRAEEVVKAINEAMAAEEAAEKANDEAEAAVIAAEKAKGKSKAAARAAAKAKEEAELAAVAASKAIEEANAAENAAARARARAKAALK
;
A
#
# COMPACT_ATOMS: atom_id res chain seq x y z
N MET A 1 -23.29 20.43 -29.74
CA MET A 1 -22.37 20.80 -28.64
C MET A 1 -21.94 22.24 -28.91
N TYR A 2 -22.55 23.22 -28.22
CA TYR A 2 -22.09 24.61 -28.35
C TYR A 2 -20.80 24.74 -27.54
N VAL A 3 -19.69 25.03 -28.23
CA VAL A 3 -18.41 25.32 -27.59
C VAL A 3 -18.49 26.76 -27.10
N PHE A 4 -18.54 26.96 -25.77
CA PHE A 4 -18.44 28.28 -25.18
C PHE A 4 -17.07 28.85 -25.55
N MET A 5 -17.07 29.93 -26.34
CA MET A 5 -15.85 30.48 -26.89
C MET A 5 -15.61 31.86 -26.30
N ASP A 6 -14.47 32.03 -25.66
CA ASP A 6 -14.15 33.27 -24.99
C ASP A 6 -13.75 34.35 -25.99
N HIS A 7 -14.65 35.33 -26.19
CA HIS A 7 -14.44 36.42 -27.12
C HIS A 7 -13.26 37.32 -26.74
N TYR A 8 -12.95 37.50 -25.45
CA TYR A 8 -11.80 38.28 -25.00
C TYR A 8 -10.49 37.60 -25.42
N THR A 9 -10.39 36.28 -25.27
CA THR A 9 -9.18 35.52 -25.70
C THR A 9 -8.94 35.61 -27.20
N ILE A 10 -10.00 35.63 -28.01
CA ILE A 10 -9.91 35.79 -29.46
C ILE A 10 -9.32 37.15 -29.82
N LEU A 11 -9.67 38.21 -29.11
CA LEU A 11 -9.09 39.55 -29.30
C LEU A 11 -7.70 39.67 -28.68
N GLY A 12 -7.28 38.73 -27.83
CA GLY A 12 -6.01 38.78 -27.09
C GLY A 12 -6.08 39.66 -25.85
N LEU A 13 -7.27 39.80 -25.29
CA LEU A 13 -7.56 40.52 -24.06
C LEU A 13 -7.62 39.55 -22.87
N PRO A 14 -7.44 40.05 -21.63
CA PRO A 14 -7.56 39.22 -20.44
C PRO A 14 -8.98 38.63 -20.30
N THR A 15 -9.06 37.39 -19.81
CA THR A 15 -10.32 36.65 -19.60
C THR A 15 -10.86 36.86 -18.18
N GLY A 16 -12.15 36.57 -17.99
CA GLY A 16 -12.82 36.57 -16.69
C GLY A 16 -13.03 37.95 -16.09
N LYS A 17 -12.75 38.09 -14.79
CA LYS A 17 -13.01 39.32 -14.02
C LYS A 17 -12.21 40.53 -14.52
N GLU A 18 -11.10 40.29 -15.21
CA GLU A 18 -10.31 41.35 -15.84
C GLU A 18 -10.86 41.74 -17.21
N GLY A 19 -11.40 40.79 -17.98
CA GLY A 19 -12.07 41.06 -19.26
C GLY A 19 -13.28 42.00 -19.11
N ALA A 20 -14.05 41.84 -18.03
CA ALA A 20 -15.17 42.72 -17.70
C ALA A 20 -14.75 44.19 -17.44
N LYS A 21 -13.49 44.44 -17.06
CA LYS A 21 -12.96 45.80 -16.81
C LYS A 21 -12.47 46.49 -18.09
N VAL A 22 -12.28 45.75 -19.17
CA VAL A 22 -11.72 46.29 -20.42
C VAL A 22 -12.67 47.31 -21.04
N THR A 23 -12.14 48.45 -21.48
CA THR A 23 -12.96 49.49 -22.12
C THR A 23 -13.24 49.18 -23.60
N ILE A 24 -14.29 49.78 -24.17
CA ILE A 24 -14.62 49.62 -25.60
C ILE A 24 -13.46 50.10 -26.49
N GLU A 25 -12.71 51.12 -26.05
CA GLU A 25 -11.55 51.64 -26.77
C GLU A 25 -10.42 50.62 -26.86
N GLU A 26 -10.14 49.92 -25.76
CA GLU A 26 -9.15 48.84 -25.71
C GLU A 26 -9.58 47.65 -26.59
N ILE A 27 -10.87 47.27 -26.55
CA ILE A 27 -11.45 46.26 -27.43
C ILE A 27 -11.25 46.64 -28.90
N ARG A 28 -11.54 47.89 -29.26
CA ARG A 28 -11.37 48.39 -30.64
C ARG A 28 -9.90 48.42 -31.06
N LYS A 29 -8.99 48.80 -30.15
CA LYS A 29 -7.54 48.80 -30.39
C LYS A 29 -7.01 47.39 -30.61
N ALA A 30 -7.40 46.44 -29.75
CA ALA A 30 -7.02 45.04 -29.85
C ALA A 30 -7.54 44.39 -31.14
N TYR A 31 -8.81 44.66 -31.49
CA TYR A 31 -9.40 44.19 -32.75
C TYR A 31 -8.61 44.69 -33.96
N LYS A 32 -8.30 45.99 -34.04
CA LYS A 32 -7.52 46.56 -35.14
C LYS A 32 -6.14 45.91 -35.25
N ALA A 33 -5.44 45.75 -34.12
CA ALA A 33 -4.13 45.12 -34.09
C ALA A 33 -4.18 43.67 -34.60
N LYS A 34 -5.12 42.86 -34.10
CA LYS A 34 -5.28 41.47 -34.56
C LYS A 34 -5.82 41.34 -35.98
N ALA A 35 -6.68 42.26 -36.43
CA ALA A 35 -7.24 42.23 -37.77
C ALA A 35 -6.14 42.43 -38.83
N LEU A 36 -5.14 43.28 -38.56
CA LEU A 36 -3.97 43.46 -39.42
C LEU A 36 -3.11 42.20 -39.48
N LEU A 37 -2.94 41.51 -38.36
CA LEU A 37 -2.15 40.27 -38.26
C LEU A 37 -2.84 39.08 -38.95
N LEU A 38 -4.16 38.96 -38.79
CA LEU A 38 -4.97 37.85 -39.28
C LEU A 38 -5.69 38.15 -40.60
N HIS A 39 -5.31 39.22 -41.31
CA HIS A 39 -5.97 39.59 -42.55
C HIS A 39 -5.77 38.50 -43.62
N PRO A 40 -6.81 38.07 -44.35
CA PRO A 40 -6.69 37.01 -45.34
C PRO A 40 -5.76 37.37 -46.51
N ASP A 41 -5.65 38.65 -46.86
CA ASP A 41 -4.72 39.13 -47.91
C ASP A 41 -3.25 38.86 -47.58
N LYS A 42 -2.84 39.13 -46.33
CA LYS A 42 -1.46 38.88 -45.85
C LYS A 42 -1.21 37.39 -45.57
N ASN A 43 -2.26 36.62 -45.33
CA ASN A 43 -2.20 35.21 -44.96
C ASN A 43 -2.86 34.31 -46.03
N SER A 44 -2.64 34.63 -47.31
CA SER A 44 -3.22 33.89 -48.44
C SER A 44 -2.79 32.42 -48.52
N HIS A 45 -1.71 32.06 -47.84
CA HIS A 45 -1.17 30.71 -47.74
C HIS A 45 -1.88 29.84 -46.68
N ASP A 46 -2.60 30.43 -45.73
CA ASP A 46 -3.34 29.69 -44.70
C ASP A 46 -4.83 29.58 -45.10
N PRO A 47 -5.34 28.38 -45.47
CA PRO A 47 -6.75 28.19 -45.81
C PRO A 47 -7.69 28.49 -44.64
N LYS A 48 -7.18 28.54 -43.40
CA LYS A 48 -7.95 28.91 -42.20
C LYS A 48 -7.94 30.40 -41.89
N ALA A 49 -7.20 31.23 -42.64
CA ALA A 49 -7.10 32.66 -42.40
C ALA A 49 -8.47 33.35 -42.43
N ASN A 50 -9.32 33.01 -43.40
CA ASN A 50 -10.68 33.54 -43.49
C ASN A 50 -11.53 33.17 -42.27
N ALA A 51 -11.51 31.89 -41.85
CA ALA A 51 -12.24 31.44 -40.68
C ALA A 51 -11.75 32.11 -39.38
N LYS A 52 -10.44 32.31 -39.22
CA LYS A 52 -9.86 33.04 -38.07
C LYS A 52 -10.29 34.51 -38.06
N PHE A 53 -10.28 35.16 -39.22
CA PHE A 53 -10.71 36.54 -39.36
C PHE A 53 -12.21 36.71 -39.08
N GLN A 54 -13.04 35.81 -39.59
CA GLN A 54 -14.47 35.78 -39.28
C GLN A 54 -14.74 35.62 -37.79
N ARG A 55 -14.02 34.71 -37.11
CA ARG A 55 -14.10 34.56 -35.64
C ARG A 55 -13.71 35.83 -34.91
N LEU A 56 -12.63 36.50 -35.34
CA LEU A 56 -12.19 37.76 -34.76
C LEU A 56 -13.27 38.85 -34.90
N LYS A 57 -13.88 38.96 -36.10
CA LYS A 57 -14.96 39.90 -36.37
C LYS A 57 -16.19 39.62 -35.51
N CYS A 58 -16.65 38.36 -35.45
CA CYS A 58 -17.81 37.97 -34.64
C CYS A 58 -17.60 38.30 -33.16
N SER A 59 -16.40 38.02 -32.62
CA SER A 59 -16.07 38.37 -31.23
C SER A 59 -16.09 39.88 -30.99
N TYR A 60 -15.60 40.69 -31.92
CA TYR A 60 -15.66 42.14 -31.80
C TYR A 60 -17.10 42.66 -31.84
N ASP A 61 -17.94 42.12 -32.72
CA ASP A 61 -19.34 42.54 -32.85
C ASP A 61 -20.13 42.27 -31.55
N ILE A 62 -19.88 41.14 -30.88
CA ILE A 62 -20.48 40.78 -29.58
C ILE A 62 -19.97 41.69 -28.46
N LEU A 63 -18.65 41.93 -28.38
CA LEU A 63 -18.05 42.74 -27.32
C LEU A 63 -18.28 44.26 -27.49
N LYS A 64 -18.60 44.71 -28.71
CA LYS A 64 -18.91 46.12 -29.01
C LYS A 64 -20.29 46.50 -28.50
N ASP A 65 -21.28 45.61 -28.57
CA ASP A 65 -22.63 45.86 -28.08
C ASP A 65 -22.68 45.70 -26.55
N ALA A 66 -23.09 46.76 -25.85
CA ALA A 66 -23.17 46.76 -24.40
C ALA A 66 -24.15 45.70 -23.85
N TYR A 67 -25.24 45.42 -24.57
CA TYR A 67 -26.21 44.42 -24.14
C TYR A 67 -25.67 43.01 -24.32
N ALA A 68 -25.16 42.69 -25.51
CA ALA A 68 -24.55 41.39 -25.79
C ALA A 68 -23.33 41.11 -24.89
N ARG A 69 -22.50 42.14 -24.63
CA ARG A 69 -21.37 42.05 -23.72
C ARG A 69 -21.81 41.71 -22.30
N LYS A 70 -22.86 42.36 -21.78
CA LYS A 70 -23.36 42.08 -20.43
C LYS A 70 -23.82 40.62 -20.29
N LEU A 71 -24.58 40.12 -21.26
CA LEU A 71 -25.05 38.72 -21.26
C LEU A 71 -23.88 37.74 -21.34
N PHE A 72 -22.88 38.05 -22.17
CA PHE A 72 -21.68 37.25 -22.27
C PHE A 72 -20.87 37.25 -20.97
N ASP A 73 -20.70 38.41 -20.32
CA ASP A 73 -19.99 38.53 -19.05
C ASP A 73 -20.71 37.77 -17.93
N GLU A 74 -22.04 37.78 -17.88
CA GLU A 74 -22.84 36.99 -16.94
C GLU A 74 -22.66 35.48 -17.17
N GLN A 75 -22.75 35.03 -18.42
CA GLN A 75 -22.52 33.62 -18.76
C GLN A 75 -21.08 33.20 -18.44
N LEU A 76 -20.11 34.09 -18.67
CA LEU A 76 -18.72 33.85 -18.34
C LEU A 76 -18.55 33.67 -16.83
N GLN A 77 -19.18 34.50 -15.99
CA GLN A 77 -19.18 34.34 -14.54
C GLN A 77 -19.76 33.01 -14.09
N MET A 78 -20.94 32.63 -14.61
CA MET A 78 -21.56 31.33 -14.30
C MET A 78 -20.66 30.16 -14.68
N ASN A 79 -20.01 30.23 -15.85
CA ASN A 79 -19.07 29.19 -16.28
C ASN A 79 -17.84 29.10 -15.36
N PHE A 80 -17.29 30.25 -14.94
CA PHE A 80 -16.17 30.29 -13.99
C PHE A 80 -16.56 29.67 -12.64
N GLU A 81 -17.73 29.98 -12.11
CA GLU A 81 -18.24 29.41 -10.86
C GLU A 81 -18.42 27.89 -10.98
N HIS A 82 -19.04 27.44 -12.07
CA HIS A 82 -19.24 26.01 -12.31
C HIS A 82 -17.93 25.25 -12.51
N ASP A 83 -16.93 25.86 -13.16
CA ASP A 83 -15.59 25.28 -13.31
C ASP A 83 -14.84 25.22 -11.97
N GLU A 84 -14.96 26.24 -11.12
CA GLU A 84 -14.39 26.20 -9.76
C GLU A 84 -15.04 25.11 -8.90
N GLU A 85 -16.37 24.98 -8.96
CA GLU A 85 -17.11 23.92 -8.27
C GLU A 85 -16.71 22.53 -8.75
N ARG A 86 -16.62 22.33 -10.08
CA ARG A 86 -16.12 21.08 -10.65
C ARG A 86 -14.72 20.77 -10.16
N ARG A 87 -13.80 21.74 -10.16
CA ARG A 87 -12.42 21.55 -9.71
C ARG A 87 -12.36 21.19 -8.22
N LYS A 88 -13.19 21.82 -7.37
CA LYS A 88 -13.30 21.47 -5.95
C LYS A 88 -13.84 20.06 -5.78
N MET A 89 -14.93 19.72 -6.47
CA MET A 89 -15.53 18.38 -6.45
C MET A 89 -14.54 17.30 -6.90
N GLU A 90 -13.79 17.54 -7.97
CA GLU A 90 -12.80 16.60 -8.49
C GLU A 90 -11.65 16.39 -7.49
N SER A 91 -11.17 17.48 -6.87
CA SER A 91 -10.17 17.41 -5.81
C SER A 91 -10.64 16.60 -4.60
N ASP A 92 -11.89 16.83 -4.16
CA ASP A 92 -12.49 16.08 -3.06
C ASP A 92 -12.70 14.61 -3.40
N LEU A 93 -13.17 14.32 -4.61
CA LEU A 93 -13.33 12.96 -5.11
C LEU A 93 -11.97 12.24 -5.18
N ALA A 94 -10.92 12.90 -5.68
CA ALA A 94 -9.58 12.34 -5.74
C ALA A 94 -9.01 12.07 -4.34
N ARG A 95 -9.22 12.98 -3.39
CA ARG A 95 -8.83 12.80 -1.99
C ARG A 95 -9.56 11.62 -1.35
N ASN A 96 -10.87 11.49 -1.59
CA ASN A 96 -11.68 10.39 -1.05
C ASN A 96 -11.30 9.05 -1.68
N LYS A 97 -11.11 8.99 -3.00
CA LYS A 97 -10.59 7.78 -3.69
C LYS A 97 -9.24 7.36 -3.11
N LYS A 98 -8.30 8.29 -2.91
CA LYS A 98 -6.99 8.00 -2.31
C LYS A 98 -7.10 7.52 -0.86
N LYS A 99 -8.04 8.07 -0.07
CA LYS A 99 -8.33 7.59 1.29
C LYS A 99 -8.89 6.18 1.27
N GLU A 100 -9.84 5.90 0.37
CA GLU A 100 -10.46 4.59 0.24
C GLU A 100 -9.46 3.52 -0.21
N GLU A 101 -8.61 3.82 -1.20
CA GLU A 101 -7.53 2.92 -1.63
C GLU A 101 -6.54 2.63 -0.50
N LYS A 102 -6.13 3.66 0.25
CA LYS A 102 -5.26 3.48 1.43
C LYS A 102 -5.93 2.62 2.51
N ALA A 103 -7.22 2.83 2.77
CA ALA A 103 -7.98 2.02 3.72
C ALA A 103 -8.08 0.56 3.26
N LYS A 104 -8.39 0.32 1.98
CA LYS A 104 -8.40 -1.02 1.39
C LYS A 104 -7.03 -1.69 1.46
N ALA A 105 -5.95 -0.97 1.18
CA ALA A 105 -4.59 -1.47 1.28
C ALA A 105 -4.20 -1.81 2.73
N ALA A 106 -4.59 -0.96 3.70
CA ALA A 106 -4.36 -1.22 5.13
C ALA A 106 -5.12 -2.46 5.61
N VAL A 107 -6.39 -2.62 5.23
CA VAL A 107 -7.20 -3.81 5.55
C VAL A 107 -6.60 -5.05 4.89
N ALA A 108 -6.16 -4.97 3.64
CA ALA A 108 -5.51 -6.09 2.95
C ALA A 108 -4.19 -6.49 3.63
N LYS A 109 -3.40 -5.51 4.08
CA LYS A 109 -2.16 -5.73 4.83
C LYS A 109 -2.46 -6.39 6.18
N ALA A 110 -3.39 -5.84 6.97
CA ALA A 110 -3.81 -6.41 8.25
C ALA A 110 -4.36 -7.83 8.09
N LYS A 111 -5.14 -8.11 7.03
CA LYS A 111 -5.66 -9.46 6.75
C LYS A 111 -4.54 -10.44 6.40
N LYS A 112 -3.52 -10.02 5.65
CA LYS A 112 -2.35 -10.85 5.34
C LYS A 112 -1.53 -11.14 6.60
N GLU A 113 -1.31 -10.14 7.44
CA GLU A 113 -0.60 -10.27 8.71
C GLU A 113 -1.35 -11.18 9.70
N ALA A 114 -2.67 -11.02 9.83
CA ALA A 114 -3.51 -11.89 10.66
C ALA A 114 -3.46 -13.35 10.18
N ARG A 115 -3.54 -13.59 8.86
CA ARG A 115 -3.41 -14.94 8.29
C ARG A 115 -2.02 -15.54 8.50
N ALA A 116 -0.96 -14.71 8.50
CA ALA A 116 0.39 -15.16 8.79
C ALA A 116 0.52 -15.56 10.27
N ALA A 117 0.03 -14.72 11.19
CA ALA A 117 0.00 -15.00 12.62
C ALA A 117 -0.82 -16.26 12.96
N GLU A 118 -1.96 -16.48 12.29
CA GLU A 118 -2.76 -17.68 12.49
C GLU A 118 -2.02 -18.96 12.07
N LYS A 119 -1.29 -18.92 10.93
CA LYS A 119 -0.46 -20.05 10.50
C LYS A 119 0.69 -20.32 11.46
N GLU A 120 1.29 -19.26 11.99
CA GLU A 120 2.37 -19.36 12.97
C GLU A 120 1.87 -19.93 14.30
N ALA A 121 0.67 -19.53 14.74
CA ALA A 121 0.01 -20.09 15.92
C ALA A 121 -0.30 -21.58 15.76
N LYS A 122 -0.86 -21.99 14.61
CA LYS A 122 -1.11 -23.42 14.32
C LYS A 122 0.17 -24.26 14.32
N ARG A 123 1.25 -23.73 13.72
CA ARG A 123 2.56 -24.39 13.75
C ARG A 123 3.12 -24.50 15.16
N ALA A 124 2.98 -23.47 15.97
CA ALA A 124 3.41 -23.52 17.37
C ALA A 124 2.63 -24.57 18.17
N GLU A 125 1.32 -24.71 17.92
CA GLU A 125 0.48 -25.72 18.55
C GLU A 125 0.89 -27.15 18.15
N GLU A 126 1.20 -27.38 16.87
CA GLU A 126 1.75 -28.66 16.39
C GLU A 126 3.10 -29.01 17.03
N VAL A 127 3.98 -28.01 17.20
CA VAL A 127 5.28 -28.20 17.86
C VAL A 127 5.10 -28.53 19.34
N VAL A 128 4.21 -27.84 20.05
CA VAL A 128 3.91 -28.14 21.46
C VAL A 128 3.36 -29.57 21.61
N LYS A 129 2.50 -30.00 20.69
CA LYS A 129 2.01 -31.38 20.68
C LYS A 129 3.15 -32.39 20.49
N ALA A 130 4.05 -32.16 19.55
CA ALA A 130 5.20 -33.04 19.32
C ALA A 130 6.16 -33.10 20.52
N ILE A 131 6.38 -31.96 21.21
CA ILE A 131 7.20 -31.92 22.43
C ILE A 131 6.56 -32.78 23.52
N ASN A 132 5.25 -32.63 23.76
CA ASN A 132 4.55 -33.43 24.78
C ASN A 132 4.60 -34.94 24.47
N GLU A 133 4.48 -35.32 23.19
CA GLU A 133 4.61 -36.71 22.76
C GLU A 133 6.04 -37.26 22.95
N ALA A 134 7.06 -36.45 22.67
CA ALA A 134 8.46 -36.82 22.90
C ALA A 134 8.78 -36.98 24.39
N MET A 135 8.29 -36.06 25.24
CA MET A 135 8.45 -36.17 26.69
C MET A 135 7.76 -37.40 27.27
N ALA A 136 6.56 -37.75 26.79
CA ALA A 136 5.87 -38.96 27.21
C ALA A 136 6.61 -40.24 26.79
N ALA A 137 7.26 -40.24 25.63
CA ALA A 137 8.07 -41.37 25.16
C ALA A 137 9.37 -41.52 25.98
N GLU A 138 9.99 -40.40 26.37
CA GLU A 138 11.17 -40.39 27.25
C GLU A 138 10.81 -40.87 28.66
N GLU A 139 9.70 -40.41 29.24
CA GLU A 139 9.22 -40.88 30.55
C GLU A 139 8.82 -42.36 30.53
N ALA A 140 8.29 -42.86 29.40
CA ALA A 140 8.03 -44.29 29.21
C ALA A 140 9.31 -45.11 29.05
N ALA A 141 10.33 -44.56 28.40
CA ALA A 141 11.65 -45.17 28.29
C ALA A 141 12.37 -45.21 29.64
N GLU A 142 12.25 -44.16 30.46
CA GLU A 142 12.78 -44.09 31.83
C GLU A 142 12.10 -45.15 32.72
N LYS A 143 10.77 -45.25 32.70
CA LYS A 143 10.03 -46.30 33.44
C LYS A 143 10.38 -47.72 32.98
N ALA A 144 10.58 -47.92 31.67
CA ALA A 144 11.02 -49.21 31.15
C ALA A 144 12.46 -49.55 31.57
N ASN A 145 13.32 -48.54 31.74
CA ASN A 145 14.69 -48.71 32.21
C ASN A 145 14.75 -48.96 33.72
N ASP A 146 13.88 -48.32 34.51
CA ASP A 146 13.71 -48.59 35.94
C ASP A 146 13.17 -50.01 36.21
N GLU A 147 12.22 -50.47 35.38
CA GLU A 147 11.72 -51.86 35.42
C GLU A 147 12.79 -52.87 34.98
N ALA A 148 13.60 -52.52 33.98
CA ALA A 148 14.74 -53.32 33.55
C ALA A 148 15.85 -53.37 34.61
N GLU A 149 16.17 -52.27 35.29
CA GLU A 149 17.12 -52.24 36.42
C GLU A 149 16.59 -53.07 37.59
N ALA A 150 15.30 -52.99 37.93
CA ALA A 150 14.69 -53.84 38.96
C ALA A 150 14.79 -55.34 38.60
N ALA A 151 14.61 -55.69 37.33
CA ALA A 151 14.77 -57.06 36.84
C ALA A 151 16.25 -57.52 36.83
N VAL A 152 17.19 -56.62 36.50
CA VAL A 152 18.64 -56.90 36.56
C VAL A 152 19.12 -57.07 38.00
N ILE A 153 18.64 -56.27 38.95
CA ILE A 153 18.93 -56.43 40.39
C ILE A 153 18.34 -57.75 40.93
N ALA A 154 17.17 -58.16 40.44
CA ALA A 154 16.60 -59.47 40.76
C ALA A 154 17.42 -60.62 40.17
N ALA A 155 17.98 -60.46 38.97
CA ALA A 155 18.87 -61.41 38.34
C ALA A 155 20.29 -61.44 38.97
N GLU A 156 20.81 -60.33 39.47
CA GLU A 156 22.12 -60.25 40.15
C GLU A 156 22.12 -60.98 41.50
N LYS A 157 20.97 -61.09 42.16
CA LYS A 157 20.75 -61.97 43.32
C LYS A 157 20.82 -63.46 42.95
N ALA A 158 20.70 -63.81 41.66
CA ALA A 158 20.89 -65.15 41.12
C ALA A 158 22.28 -65.28 40.45
N LYS A 159 23.31 -65.51 41.29
CA LYS A 159 24.71 -65.87 40.94
C LYS A 159 25.04 -66.13 39.44
N GLY A 160 25.91 -65.30 38.86
CA GLY A 160 26.70 -65.68 37.66
C GLY A 160 27.50 -64.55 36.99
N LYS A 161 28.76 -64.32 37.43
CA LYS A 161 29.67 -63.34 36.80
C LYS A 161 30.17 -63.86 35.45
N SER A 162 29.94 -63.12 34.35
CA SER A 162 30.68 -63.30 33.09
C SER A 162 31.22 -61.97 32.55
N LYS A 163 32.47 -62.00 32.08
CA LYS A 163 33.28 -60.86 31.61
C LYS A 163 32.72 -60.15 30.36
N ALA A 164 31.68 -60.72 29.73
CA ALA A 164 30.97 -60.12 28.61
C ALA A 164 29.95 -59.04 29.05
N ALA A 165 29.34 -59.20 30.24
CA ALA A 165 28.37 -58.25 30.78
C ALA A 165 29.00 -56.89 31.14
N ALA A 166 30.24 -56.91 31.67
CA ALA A 166 30.97 -55.68 32.00
C ALA A 166 31.31 -54.82 30.76
N ARG A 167 31.50 -55.46 29.60
CA ARG A 167 31.82 -54.74 28.35
C ARG A 167 30.57 -54.20 27.66
N ALA A 168 29.43 -54.87 27.80
CA ALA A 168 28.13 -54.37 27.35
C ALA A 168 27.65 -53.19 28.22
N ALA A 169 27.83 -53.26 29.54
CA ALA A 169 27.49 -52.16 30.46
C ALA A 169 28.33 -50.89 30.22
N ALA A 170 29.63 -51.04 29.89
CA ALA A 170 30.47 -49.89 29.54
C ALA A 170 30.02 -49.21 28.24
N LYS A 171 29.61 -49.99 27.23
CA LYS A 171 29.13 -49.46 25.95
C LYS A 171 27.76 -48.77 26.08
N ALA A 172 26.86 -49.33 26.89
CA ALA A 172 25.57 -48.71 27.19
C ALA A 172 25.73 -47.39 27.96
N LYS A 173 26.73 -47.29 28.84
CA LYS A 173 27.04 -46.06 29.58
C LYS A 173 27.58 -44.94 28.68
N GLU A 174 28.41 -45.30 27.69
CA GLU A 174 28.93 -44.36 26.67
C GLU A 174 27.83 -43.88 25.71
N GLU A 175 26.93 -44.78 25.27
CA GLU A 175 25.76 -44.43 24.43
C GLU A 175 24.74 -43.56 25.20
N ALA A 176 24.54 -43.81 26.50
CA ALA A 176 23.69 -42.99 27.35
C ALA A 176 24.28 -41.58 27.59
N GLU A 177 25.60 -41.47 27.76
CA GLU A 177 26.28 -40.17 27.92
C GLU A 177 26.23 -39.35 26.62
N LEU A 178 26.42 -39.99 25.46
CA LEU A 178 26.23 -39.36 24.15
C LEU A 178 24.78 -38.91 23.92
N ALA A 179 23.80 -39.70 24.36
CA ALA A 179 22.38 -39.33 24.30
C ALA A 179 22.05 -38.14 25.23
N ALA A 180 22.60 -38.12 26.45
CA ALA A 180 22.41 -37.01 27.40
C ALA A 180 23.02 -35.69 26.89
N VAL A 181 24.18 -35.75 26.23
CA VAL A 181 24.82 -34.59 25.60
C VAL A 181 23.98 -34.10 24.40
N ALA A 182 23.41 -35.01 23.61
CA ALA A 182 22.51 -34.65 22.51
C ALA A 182 21.21 -34.01 23.01
N ALA A 183 20.61 -34.54 24.08
CA ALA A 183 19.42 -33.97 24.72
C ALA A 183 19.70 -32.57 25.30
N SER A 184 20.82 -32.39 25.99
CA SER A 184 21.22 -31.09 26.55
C SER A 184 21.38 -30.03 25.45
N LYS A 185 21.96 -30.40 24.31
CA LYS A 185 22.11 -29.50 23.16
C LYS A 185 20.76 -29.16 22.51
N ALA A 186 19.84 -30.12 22.41
CA ALA A 186 18.50 -29.88 21.89
C ALA A 186 17.69 -28.93 22.79
N ILE A 187 17.82 -29.05 24.11
CA ILE A 187 17.20 -28.14 25.09
C ILE A 187 17.76 -26.73 24.95
N GLU A 188 19.08 -26.58 24.77
CA GLU A 188 19.71 -25.27 24.56
C GLU A 188 19.25 -24.59 23.26
N GLU A 189 19.13 -25.36 22.17
CA GLU A 189 18.61 -24.86 20.88
C GLU A 189 17.11 -24.47 20.96
N ALA A 190 16.30 -25.22 21.72
CA ALA A 190 14.90 -24.90 21.97
C ALA A 190 14.74 -23.58 22.77
N ASN A 191 15.55 -23.40 23.82
CA ASN A 191 15.57 -22.16 24.61
C ASN A 191 16.04 -20.95 23.80
N ALA A 192 16.99 -21.14 22.88
CA ALA A 192 17.42 -20.09 21.96
C ALA A 192 16.31 -19.68 20.98
N ALA A 193 15.54 -20.66 20.46
CA ALA A 193 14.41 -20.42 19.58
C ALA A 193 13.25 -19.69 20.28
N GLU A 194 12.94 -20.06 21.53
CA GLU A 194 11.92 -19.39 22.33
C GLU A 194 12.28 -17.92 22.63
N ASN A 195 13.55 -17.65 22.98
CA ASN A 195 14.04 -16.29 23.17
C ASN A 195 13.99 -15.45 21.88
N ALA A 196 14.26 -16.06 20.72
CA ALA A 196 14.10 -15.38 19.43
C ALA A 196 12.63 -15.05 19.12
N ALA A 197 11.71 -15.98 19.42
CA ALA A 197 10.27 -15.76 19.27
C ALA A 197 9.76 -14.67 20.23
N ALA A 198 10.23 -14.62 21.47
CA ALA A 198 9.90 -13.57 22.43
C ALA A 198 10.34 -12.18 21.95
N ARG A 199 11.54 -12.07 21.37
CA ARG A 199 12.04 -10.81 20.77
C ARG A 199 11.22 -10.39 19.55
N ALA A 200 10.79 -11.34 18.72
CA ALA A 200 9.93 -11.06 17.57
C ALA A 200 8.53 -10.57 18.02
N ARG A 201 7.93 -11.21 19.02
CA ARG A 201 6.66 -10.78 19.63
C ARG A 201 6.76 -9.38 20.25
N ALA A 202 7.87 -9.06 20.93
CA ALA A 202 8.11 -7.72 21.47
C ALA A 202 8.22 -6.64 20.37
N ARG A 203 8.90 -6.94 19.26
CA ARG A 203 8.99 -6.04 18.10
C ARG A 203 7.63 -5.81 17.42
N ALA A 204 6.82 -6.86 17.28
CA ALA A 204 5.47 -6.74 16.74
C ALA A 204 4.56 -5.88 17.63
N LYS A 205 4.69 -6.01 18.96
CA LYS A 205 3.94 -5.20 19.93
C LYS A 205 4.39 -3.73 19.96
N ALA A 206 5.66 -3.44 19.67
CA ALA A 206 6.18 -2.08 19.53
C ALA A 206 5.75 -1.40 18.22
N ALA A 207 5.47 -2.16 17.15
CA ALA A 207 5.00 -1.62 15.87
C ALA A 207 3.50 -1.28 15.84
N LEU A 208 2.74 -1.68 16.88
CA LEU A 208 1.31 -1.44 17.05
C LEU A 208 1.00 -0.24 17.97
N LYS A 209 2.03 0.39 18.54
CA LYS A 209 1.92 1.56 19.43
C LYS A 209 2.43 2.81 18.71
#